data_AF-A0A5N5GRZ0-F1
#
_entry.id   AF-A0A5N5GRZ0-F1
#
_cell.length_a   1.000
_cell.length_b   1.000
_cell.length_c   1.000
_cell.angle_alpha   90.00
_cell.angle_beta   90.00
_cell.angle_gamma   90.00
#
_symmetry.space_group_name_H-M   'P 1'
#
loop_
_entity.id
_entity.type
_entity.pdbx_description
1 polymer ?
#
loop_
_entity_poly.entity_id
_entity_poly.type
_entity_poly.pdbx_seq_one_letter_code
_entity_poly.pdbx_strand_id
1 'polypeptide(L)'
;MAAAKKKIPAPPNSEQMNSRVWLFSLLLTLQYGVQPLISKRFTSREVIVTSSVLTCEIAKVICALIFMARDGSLKKVYREWTLVGALTASGLPAAIYALQNSLLQISYKNLDSLTFSMLNQTKIIFTALFTYLILRQKQSIQQIGALFLLIMAAVLLSFGEGSKKGTSSGSSDQILFSGIIPVLVASVLSGLASSLCQWASQVKKHSSYLMTIEMSIVGSLCLLVSTSKSPDGEAIRKHGYFYGWTLTTLIPVMSNALGGILVGLVTSYAGGVKKNISAE
;
A
#
# COMPACT_ATOMS: atom_id res chain seq x y z
N MET A 1 35.04 35.44 -19.53
CA MET A 1 34.16 34.27 -19.69
C MET A 1 33.17 34.23 -18.54
N ALA A 2 31.91 34.57 -18.81
CA ALA A 2 30.85 34.63 -17.80
C ALA A 2 30.31 33.22 -17.50
N ALA A 3 30.35 32.81 -16.23
CA ALA A 3 29.78 31.55 -15.77
C ALA A 3 28.23 31.62 -15.82
N ALA A 4 27.63 30.75 -16.64
CA ALA A 4 26.19 30.61 -16.73
C ALA A 4 25.61 30.13 -15.38
N LYS A 5 24.93 31.02 -14.66
CA LYS A 5 24.09 30.67 -13.50
C LYS A 5 23.02 29.68 -13.96
N LYS A 6 23.16 28.42 -13.55
CA LYS A 6 22.14 27.37 -13.72
C LYS A 6 20.87 27.85 -13.00
N LYS A 7 19.85 28.25 -13.77
CA LYS A 7 18.52 28.61 -13.26
C LYS A 7 18.00 27.44 -12.43
N ILE A 8 17.96 27.62 -11.11
CA ILE A 8 17.19 26.76 -10.22
C ILE A 8 15.73 26.94 -10.66
N PRO A 9 15.01 25.88 -11.07
CA PRO A 9 13.61 26.02 -11.45
C PRO A 9 12.84 26.60 -10.27
N ALA A 10 12.04 27.64 -10.53
CA ALA A 10 11.19 28.26 -9.53
C ALA A 10 10.34 27.18 -8.83
N PRO A 11 10.13 27.26 -7.50
CA PRO A 11 9.23 26.35 -6.83
C PRO A 11 7.86 26.39 -7.53
N PRO A 12 7.25 25.23 -7.82
CA PRO A 12 6.00 25.18 -8.58
C PRO A 12 4.90 25.97 -7.85
N ASN A 13 4.13 26.77 -8.60
CA ASN A 13 2.99 27.53 -8.09
C ASN A 13 1.99 26.59 -7.38
N SER A 14 1.33 27.07 -6.33
CA SER A 14 0.35 26.30 -5.52
C SER A 14 -0.73 25.63 -6.37
N GLU A 15 -1.20 26.29 -7.43
CA GLU A 15 -2.15 25.73 -8.40
C GLU A 15 -1.58 24.56 -9.23
N GLN A 16 -0.32 24.66 -9.68
CA GLN A 16 0.33 23.57 -10.42
C GLN A 16 0.58 22.35 -9.54
N MET A 17 0.94 22.56 -8.27
CA MET A 17 1.05 21.46 -7.31
C MET A 17 -0.30 20.79 -7.07
N ASN A 18 -1.39 21.56 -6.96
CA ASN A 18 -2.73 21.01 -6.78
C ASN A 18 -3.15 20.19 -8.01
N SER A 19 -2.96 20.71 -9.23
CA SER A 19 -3.28 20.00 -10.48
C SER A 19 -2.53 18.66 -10.61
N ARG A 20 -1.24 18.62 -10.24
CA ARG A 20 -0.46 17.36 -10.24
C ARG A 20 -0.97 16.35 -9.22
N VAL A 21 -1.34 16.80 -8.01
CA VAL A 21 -1.92 15.90 -6.98
C VAL A 21 -3.24 15.30 -7.46
N TRP A 22 -4.11 16.11 -8.09
CA TRP A 22 -5.37 15.62 -8.66
C TRP A 22 -5.13 14.62 -9.80
N LEU A 23 -4.20 14.92 -10.70
CA LEU A 23 -3.85 14.01 -11.79
C LEU A 23 -3.31 12.67 -11.27
N PHE A 24 -2.38 12.69 -10.32
CA PHE A 24 -1.84 11.45 -9.74
C PHE A 24 -2.90 10.69 -8.94
N SER A 25 -3.79 11.39 -8.21
CA SER A 25 -4.87 10.75 -7.48
C SER A 25 -5.90 10.11 -8.41
N LEU A 26 -6.20 10.74 -9.54
CA LEU A 26 -7.08 10.19 -10.58
C LEU A 26 -6.46 8.93 -11.21
N LEU A 27 -5.19 9.01 -11.62
CA LEU A 27 -4.45 7.87 -12.16
C LEU A 27 -4.39 6.72 -11.16
N LEU A 28 -4.14 7.02 -9.89
CA LEU A 28 -4.11 6.05 -8.81
C LEU A 28 -5.47 5.37 -8.64
N THR A 29 -6.56 6.15 -8.61
CA THR A 29 -7.92 5.62 -8.47
C THR A 29 -8.30 4.72 -9.64
N LEU A 30 -7.99 5.15 -10.87
CA LEU A 30 -8.21 4.34 -12.07
C LEU A 30 -7.40 3.04 -12.01
N GLN A 31 -6.13 3.13 -11.64
CA GLN A 31 -5.23 1.99 -11.58
C GLN A 31 -5.68 0.98 -10.51
N TYR A 32 -6.09 1.42 -9.31
CA TYR A 32 -6.66 0.53 -8.29
C TYR A 32 -8.00 -0.09 -8.70
N GLY A 33 -8.87 0.65 -9.40
CA GLY A 33 -10.15 0.13 -9.89
C GLY A 33 -10.00 -0.89 -11.01
N VAL A 34 -9.02 -0.70 -11.90
CA VAL A 34 -8.75 -1.57 -13.05
C VAL A 34 -7.90 -2.79 -12.66
N GLN A 35 -7.12 -2.71 -11.59
CA GLN A 35 -6.20 -3.78 -11.16
C GLN A 35 -6.88 -5.16 -10.99
N PRO A 36 -8.04 -5.31 -10.31
CA PRO A 36 -8.70 -6.60 -10.18
C PRO A 36 -9.16 -7.18 -11.53
N LEU A 37 -9.61 -6.31 -12.44
CA LEU A 37 -10.05 -6.70 -13.79
C LEU A 37 -8.87 -7.18 -14.62
N ILE A 38 -7.74 -6.47 -14.58
CA ILE A 38 -6.50 -6.88 -15.26
C ILE A 38 -5.99 -8.18 -14.65
N SER A 39 -5.92 -8.30 -13.33
CA SER A 39 -5.48 -9.54 -12.68
C SER A 39 -6.37 -10.72 -13.08
N LYS A 40 -7.70 -10.57 -13.07
CA LYS A 40 -8.62 -11.65 -13.46
C LYS A 40 -8.51 -12.02 -14.95
N ARG A 41 -8.22 -11.07 -15.83
CA ARG A 41 -8.15 -11.27 -17.28
C ARG A 41 -6.81 -11.84 -17.74
N PHE A 42 -5.71 -11.42 -17.12
CA PHE A 42 -4.36 -11.70 -17.60
C PHE A 42 -3.56 -12.65 -16.70
N THR A 43 -4.06 -12.97 -15.50
CA THR A 43 -3.44 -13.98 -14.62
C THR A 43 -4.09 -15.33 -14.89
N SER A 44 -3.34 -16.26 -15.47
CA SER A 44 -3.76 -17.65 -15.57
C SER A 44 -4.02 -18.23 -14.18
N ARG A 45 -5.07 -19.04 -14.03
CA ARG A 45 -5.47 -19.64 -12.74
C ARG A 45 -4.40 -20.57 -12.14
N GLU A 46 -3.44 -20.97 -12.96
CA GLU A 46 -2.33 -21.85 -12.61
C GLU A 46 -1.12 -21.10 -12.02
N VAL A 47 -1.11 -19.76 -12.08
CA VAL A 47 -0.03 -18.94 -11.53
C VAL A 47 -0.04 -19.03 -10.01
N ILE A 48 1.10 -19.42 -9.44
CA ILE A 48 1.29 -19.45 -8.00
C ILE A 48 1.25 -18.02 -7.47
N VAL A 49 0.32 -17.75 -6.54
CA VAL A 49 0.05 -16.40 -6.01
C VAL A 49 1.31 -15.79 -5.42
N THR A 50 2.07 -16.54 -4.62
CA THR A 50 3.32 -16.07 -4.02
C THR A 50 4.36 -15.64 -5.05
N SER A 51 4.54 -16.40 -6.14
CA SER A 51 5.47 -16.05 -7.23
C SER A 51 5.07 -14.72 -7.89
N SER A 52 3.77 -14.52 -8.12
CA SER A 52 3.24 -13.25 -8.65
C SER A 52 3.50 -12.08 -7.71
N VAL A 53 3.25 -12.26 -6.41
CA VAL A 53 3.47 -11.20 -5.40
C VAL A 53 4.96 -10.86 -5.27
N LEU A 54 5.85 -11.86 -5.19
CA LEU A 54 7.30 -11.62 -5.12
C LEU A 54 7.82 -10.88 -6.36
N THR A 55 7.33 -11.24 -7.54
CA THR A 55 7.72 -10.54 -8.77
C THR A 55 7.17 -9.11 -8.81
N CYS A 56 5.97 -8.86 -8.25
CA CYS A 56 5.46 -7.50 -8.05
C CYS A 56 6.38 -6.67 -7.15
N GLU A 57 6.85 -7.23 -6.04
CA GLU A 57 7.77 -6.52 -5.13
C GLU A 57 9.13 -6.23 -5.80
N ILE A 58 9.68 -7.18 -6.56
CA ILE A 58 10.90 -6.97 -7.35
C ILE A 58 10.67 -5.88 -8.41
N ALA A 59 9.55 -5.92 -9.13
CA ALA A 59 9.21 -4.91 -10.13
C ALA A 59 9.06 -3.52 -9.51
N LYS A 60 8.47 -3.40 -8.31
CA LYS A 60 8.40 -2.13 -7.56
C LYS A 60 9.79 -1.58 -7.26
N VAL A 61 10.71 -2.43 -6.78
CA VAL A 61 12.09 -2.02 -6.49
C VAL A 61 12.80 -1.55 -7.75
N ILE A 62 12.71 -2.30 -8.85
CA ILE A 62 13.31 -1.92 -10.14
C ILE A 62 12.75 -0.59 -10.64
N CYS A 63 11.42 -0.43 -10.65
CA CYS A 63 10.76 0.81 -11.02
C CYS A 63 11.23 1.98 -10.14
N ALA A 64 11.24 1.80 -8.82
CA ALA A 64 11.69 2.82 -7.88
C ALA A 64 13.15 3.25 -8.16
N LEU A 65 14.04 2.30 -8.44
CA LEU A 65 15.44 2.57 -8.79
C LEU A 65 15.56 3.33 -10.12
N ILE A 66 14.80 2.94 -11.15
CA ILE A 66 14.78 3.62 -12.45
C ILE A 66 14.30 5.07 -12.29
N PHE A 67 13.22 5.30 -11.55
CA PHE A 67 12.71 6.65 -11.28
C PHE A 67 13.71 7.47 -10.47
N MET A 68 14.34 6.88 -9.45
CA MET A 68 15.37 7.54 -8.66
C MET A 68 16.60 7.91 -9.50
N ALA A 69 16.95 7.08 -10.49
CA ALA A 69 18.01 7.37 -11.45
C ALA A 69 17.65 8.55 -12.37
N ARG A 70 16.40 8.61 -12.84
CA ARG A 70 15.89 9.70 -13.70
C ARG A 70 15.83 11.04 -12.96
N ASP A 71 15.45 11.04 -11.69
CA ASP A 71 15.40 12.25 -10.85
C ASP A 71 16.79 12.71 -10.38
N GLY A 72 17.86 11.94 -10.65
CA GLY A 72 19.21 12.23 -10.19
C GLY A 72 19.38 12.20 -8.66
N SER A 73 18.36 11.70 -7.94
CA SER A 73 18.33 11.68 -6.48
C SER A 73 19.15 10.53 -5.89
N LEU A 74 19.55 9.54 -6.70
CA LEU A 74 20.35 8.38 -6.27
C LEU A 74 21.58 8.76 -5.44
N LYS A 75 22.39 9.73 -5.89
CA LYS A 75 23.63 10.11 -5.18
C LYS A 75 23.35 10.83 -3.86
N LYS A 76 22.26 11.60 -3.77
CA LYS A 76 21.85 12.30 -2.55
C LYS A 76 21.30 11.30 -1.54
N VAL A 77 20.41 10.45 -2.01
CA VAL A 77 19.78 9.38 -1.23
C VAL A 77 20.82 8.40 -0.71
N TYR A 78 21.73 7.90 -1.55
CA TYR A 78 22.79 6.97 -1.13
C TYR A 78 23.70 7.56 -0.04
N ARG A 79 23.94 8.87 -0.08
CA ARG A 79 24.79 9.57 0.89
C ARG A 79 24.07 9.90 2.19
N GLU A 80 22.75 10.06 2.15
CA GLU A 80 21.89 10.27 3.32
C GLU A 80 21.34 8.94 3.90
N TRP A 81 21.55 7.83 3.19
CA TRP A 81 21.02 6.53 3.58
C TRP A 81 21.76 5.98 4.80
N THR A 82 20.99 5.68 5.84
CA THR A 82 21.47 4.98 7.03
C THR A 82 20.55 3.80 7.28
N LEU A 83 21.13 2.60 7.45
CA LEU A 83 20.39 1.37 7.74
C LEU A 83 19.44 1.52 8.92
N VAL A 84 19.87 2.23 9.96
CA VAL A 84 19.05 2.47 11.16
C VAL A 84 17.90 3.43 10.84
N GLY A 85 18.14 4.51 10.09
CA GLY A 85 17.09 5.44 9.67
C GLY A 85 16.02 4.77 8.79
N ALA A 86 16.47 3.97 7.83
CA ALA A 86 15.65 3.14 6.95
C ALA A 86 14.78 2.14 7.73
N LEU A 87 15.41 1.37 8.64
CA LEU A 87 14.71 0.37 9.43
C LEU A 87 13.73 1.00 10.43
N THR A 88 14.04 2.19 10.96
CA THR A 88 13.13 2.89 11.88
C THR A 88 11.98 3.56 11.12
N ALA A 89 12.23 4.13 9.94
CA ALA A 89 11.21 4.84 9.14
C ALA A 89 10.28 3.89 8.38
N SER A 90 10.82 2.81 7.80
CA SER A 90 10.08 1.87 6.95
C SER A 90 9.96 0.49 7.59
N GLY A 91 10.93 0.06 8.40
CA GLY A 91 10.88 -1.26 9.04
C GLY A 91 9.74 -1.40 10.07
N LEU A 92 9.44 -0.33 10.83
CA LEU A 92 8.30 -0.35 11.76
C LEU A 92 6.95 -0.47 11.01
N PRO A 93 6.62 0.37 10.01
CA PRO A 93 5.43 0.15 9.18
C PRO A 93 5.39 -1.21 8.49
N ALA A 94 6.52 -1.71 7.98
CA ALA A 94 6.59 -3.01 7.33
C ALA A 94 6.26 -4.15 8.30
N ALA A 95 6.81 -4.13 9.51
CA ALA A 95 6.51 -5.12 10.54
C ALA A 95 5.03 -5.09 10.93
N ILE A 96 4.46 -3.89 11.07
CA ILE A 96 3.02 -3.73 11.37
C ILE A 96 2.17 -4.30 10.23
N TYR A 97 2.50 -4.02 8.96
CA TYR A 97 1.78 -4.60 7.82
C TYR A 97 1.93 -6.11 7.72
N ALA A 98 3.10 -6.68 8.05
CA ALA A 98 3.30 -8.13 8.07
C ALA A 98 2.41 -8.79 9.13
N LEU A 99 2.34 -8.21 10.33
CA LEU A 99 1.45 -8.66 11.40
C LEU A 99 -0.02 -8.51 11.00
N GLN A 100 -0.39 -7.36 10.45
CA GLN A 100 -1.73 -7.11 9.92
C GLN A 100 -2.13 -8.18 8.90
N ASN A 101 -1.28 -8.47 7.92
CA ASN A 101 -1.56 -9.47 6.89
C ASN A 101 -1.73 -10.88 7.47
N SER A 102 -1.00 -11.21 8.53
CA SER A 102 -1.15 -12.49 9.24
C SER A 102 -2.50 -12.57 9.96
N LEU A 103 -2.90 -11.51 10.66
CA LEU A 103 -4.19 -11.43 11.35
C LEU A 103 -5.37 -11.46 10.35
N LEU A 104 -5.27 -10.78 9.21
CA LEU A 104 -6.28 -10.82 8.16
C LEU A 104 -6.45 -12.24 7.58
N GLN A 105 -5.35 -12.97 7.39
CA GLN A 105 -5.43 -14.37 6.93
C GLN A 105 -6.10 -15.29 7.95
N ILE A 106 -5.86 -15.06 9.25
CA ILE A 106 -6.55 -15.80 10.32
C ILE A 106 -8.05 -15.49 10.28
N SER A 107 -8.43 -14.22 10.22
CA SER A 107 -9.85 -13.82 10.15
C SER A 107 -10.55 -14.32 8.90
N TYR A 108 -9.91 -14.26 7.73
CA TYR A 108 -10.50 -14.70 6.46
C TYR A 108 -10.85 -16.20 6.45
N LYS A 109 -10.12 -17.02 7.22
CA LYS A 109 -10.42 -18.46 7.35
C LYS A 109 -11.58 -18.75 8.31
N ASN A 110 -11.87 -17.83 9.24
CA ASN A 110 -12.84 -18.02 10.31
C ASN A 110 -14.14 -17.20 10.15
N LEU A 111 -14.15 -16.23 9.23
CA LEU A 111 -15.32 -15.39 8.92
C LEU A 111 -15.82 -15.64 7.50
N ASP A 112 -17.12 -15.45 7.30
CA ASP A 112 -17.66 -15.35 5.95
C ASP A 112 -17.14 -14.07 5.25
N SER A 113 -17.14 -14.11 3.91
CA SER A 113 -16.56 -13.05 3.09
C SER A 113 -17.21 -11.68 3.32
N LEU A 114 -18.51 -11.65 3.64
CA LEU A 114 -19.25 -10.41 3.87
C LEU A 114 -18.84 -9.77 5.19
N THR A 115 -18.89 -10.53 6.29
CA THR A 115 -18.49 -10.07 7.62
C THR A 115 -17.02 -9.64 7.64
N PHE A 116 -16.14 -10.42 7.01
CA PHE A 116 -14.72 -10.07 6.88
C PHE A 116 -14.54 -8.73 6.16
N SER A 117 -15.23 -8.51 5.04
CA SER A 117 -15.07 -7.29 4.25
C SER A 117 -15.56 -6.06 5.01
N MET A 118 -16.72 -6.14 5.68
CA MET A 118 -17.25 -5.05 6.49
C MET A 118 -16.31 -4.67 7.63
N LEU A 119 -15.81 -5.66 8.38
CA LEU A 119 -14.90 -5.41 9.50
C LEU A 119 -13.55 -4.87 9.04
N ASN A 120 -13.02 -5.34 7.91
CA ASN A 120 -11.77 -4.86 7.35
C ASN A 120 -11.84 -3.40 6.88
N GLN A 121 -13.03 -2.89 6.54
CA GLN A 121 -13.21 -1.50 6.12
C GLN A 121 -13.15 -0.48 7.26
N THR A 122 -13.34 -0.93 8.51
CA THR A 122 -13.14 -0.09 9.69
C THR A 122 -11.72 0.49 9.77
N LYS A 123 -10.75 -0.10 9.04
CA LYS A 123 -9.40 0.45 8.85
C LYS A 123 -9.39 1.90 8.38
N ILE A 124 -10.40 2.33 7.61
CA ILE A 124 -10.49 3.70 7.09
C ILE A 124 -10.68 4.68 8.27
N ILE A 125 -11.53 4.32 9.24
CA ILE A 125 -11.77 5.10 10.46
C ILE A 125 -10.48 5.18 11.29
N PHE A 126 -9.82 4.04 11.52
CA PHE A 126 -8.56 4.03 12.27
C PHE A 126 -7.45 4.81 11.56
N THR A 127 -7.39 4.76 10.23
CA THR A 127 -6.44 5.55 9.44
C THR A 127 -6.69 7.04 9.64
N ALA A 128 -7.95 7.49 9.56
CA ALA A 128 -8.30 8.88 9.82
C ALA A 128 -7.93 9.30 11.26
N LEU A 129 -8.24 8.45 12.25
CA LEU A 129 -7.93 8.68 13.66
C LEU A 129 -6.42 8.80 13.89
N PHE A 130 -5.61 7.83 13.43
CA PHE A 130 -4.16 7.88 13.63
C PHE A 130 -3.50 8.99 12.81
N THR A 131 -4.03 9.33 11.63
CA THR A 131 -3.55 10.50 10.88
C THR A 131 -3.80 11.78 11.66
N TYR A 132 -4.97 11.91 12.31
CA TYR A 132 -5.25 13.02 13.21
C TYR A 132 -4.31 13.03 14.43
N LEU A 133 -4.08 11.88 15.08
CA LEU A 133 -3.25 11.79 16.28
C LEU A 133 -1.74 12.02 15.99
N ILE A 134 -1.20 11.38 14.96
CA ILE A 134 0.25 11.39 14.65
C ILE A 134 0.65 12.64 13.89
N LEU A 135 -0.12 13.03 12.86
CA LEU A 135 0.21 14.19 12.02
C LEU A 135 -0.45 15.49 12.52
N ARG A 136 -1.31 15.42 13.55
CA ARG A 136 -2.08 16.57 14.09
C ARG A 136 -2.87 17.32 13.02
N GLN A 137 -3.23 16.65 11.92
CA GLN A 137 -4.03 17.25 10.86
C GLN A 137 -5.52 17.20 11.22
N LYS A 138 -6.10 18.36 11.52
CA LYS A 138 -7.54 18.50 11.77
C LYS A 138 -8.31 18.22 10.47
N GLN A 139 -9.33 17.37 10.55
CA GLN A 139 -10.22 17.11 9.42
C GLN A 139 -11.38 18.12 9.41
N SER A 140 -11.65 18.72 8.25
CA SER A 140 -12.82 19.60 8.05
C SER A 140 -14.13 18.80 8.11
N ILE A 141 -15.26 19.45 8.44
CA ILE A 141 -16.61 18.87 8.32
C ILE A 141 -16.83 18.22 6.95
N GLN A 142 -16.33 18.85 5.88
CA GLN A 142 -16.42 18.30 4.52
C GLN A 142 -15.60 17.01 4.35
N GLN A 143 -14.42 16.92 4.97
CA GLN A 143 -13.58 15.72 4.94
C GLN A 143 -14.20 14.59 5.78
N ILE A 144 -14.86 14.92 6.89
CA ILE A 144 -15.60 13.96 7.71
C ILE A 144 -16.82 13.44 6.93
N GLY A 145 -17.55 14.31 6.23
CA GLY A 145 -18.64 13.91 5.33
C GLY A 145 -18.16 12.99 4.21
N ALA A 146 -17.04 13.31 3.56
CA ALA A 146 -16.42 12.47 2.53
C ALA A 146 -15.96 11.11 3.10
N LEU A 147 -15.39 11.10 4.31
CA LEU A 147 -14.99 9.89 5.02
C LEU A 147 -16.19 8.98 5.29
N PHE A 148 -17.30 9.56 5.76
CA PHE A 148 -18.54 8.83 6.00
C PHE A 148 -19.09 8.22 4.70
N LEU A 149 -19.15 8.99 3.62
CA LEU A 149 -19.57 8.49 2.31
C LEU A 149 -18.67 7.36 1.79
N LEU A 150 -17.36 7.46 2.00
CA LEU A 150 -16.40 6.43 1.59
C LEU A 150 -16.62 5.13 2.35
N ILE A 151 -16.88 5.21 3.65
CA ILE A 151 -17.22 4.03 4.48
C ILE A 151 -18.55 3.42 4.01
N MET A 152 -19.57 4.23 3.79
CA MET A 152 -20.87 3.75 3.28
C MET A 152 -20.74 3.06 1.93
N ALA A 153 -19.99 3.66 0.99
CA ALA A 153 -19.74 3.06 -0.32
C ALA A 153 -19.00 1.72 -0.22
N ALA A 154 -18.00 1.63 0.65
CA ALA A 154 -17.26 0.40 0.88
C ALA A 154 -18.17 -0.69 1.49
N VAL A 155 -19.02 -0.32 2.45
CA VAL A 155 -19.96 -1.27 3.08
C VAL A 155 -20.98 -1.75 2.05
N LEU A 156 -21.53 -0.85 1.23
CA LEU A 156 -22.44 -1.19 0.13
C LEU A 156 -21.81 -2.13 -0.90
N LEU A 157 -20.55 -1.89 -1.29
CA LEU A 157 -19.79 -2.78 -2.18
C LEU A 157 -19.62 -4.18 -1.58
N SER A 158 -19.44 -4.28 -0.26
CA SER A 158 -19.27 -5.57 0.44
C SER A 158 -20.46 -6.49 0.28
N PHE A 159 -21.69 -5.96 0.29
CA PHE A 159 -22.90 -6.74 0.10
C PHE A 159 -22.95 -7.43 -1.28
N GLY A 160 -22.38 -6.80 -2.31
CA GLY A 160 -22.29 -7.38 -3.66
C GLY A 160 -21.33 -8.57 -3.77
N GLU A 161 -20.29 -8.62 -2.93
CA GLU A 161 -19.33 -9.74 -2.88
C GLU A 161 -19.79 -10.92 -2.01
N GLY A 162 -20.83 -10.73 -1.17
CA GLY A 162 -21.28 -11.67 -0.15
C GLY A 162 -21.92 -12.99 -0.63
N SER A 163 -21.89 -13.31 -1.92
CA SER A 163 -22.70 -14.42 -2.46
C SER A 163 -22.03 -15.81 -2.53
N LYS A 164 -20.82 -16.00 -1.97
CA LYS A 164 -20.15 -17.33 -2.00
C LYS A 164 -19.31 -17.65 -0.75
N LYS A 165 -19.95 -18.13 0.32
CA LYS A 165 -19.52 -19.26 1.16
C LYS A 165 -20.54 -19.44 2.30
N GLY A 166 -21.04 -20.66 2.46
CA GLY A 166 -22.05 -21.02 3.44
C GLY A 166 -21.60 -20.84 4.89
N THR A 167 -22.60 -20.62 5.73
CA THR A 167 -22.59 -20.58 7.20
C THR A 167 -21.57 -21.52 7.84
N SER A 168 -20.51 -20.98 8.42
CA SER A 168 -19.60 -21.73 9.28
C SER A 168 -20.28 -22.03 10.62
N SER A 169 -20.56 -23.31 10.85
CA SER A 169 -21.06 -23.90 12.09
C SER A 169 -19.99 -23.93 13.20
N GLY A 170 -19.37 -22.78 13.50
CA GLY A 170 -18.46 -22.61 14.63
C GLY A 170 -19.21 -22.11 15.86
N SER A 171 -18.75 -22.45 17.06
CA SER A 171 -19.25 -21.83 18.29
C SER A 171 -19.09 -20.30 18.22
N SER A 172 -20.07 -19.54 18.71
CA SER A 172 -20.07 -18.07 18.66
C SER A 172 -18.77 -17.46 19.20
N ASP A 173 -18.17 -18.10 20.22
CA ASP A 173 -16.90 -17.69 20.81
C ASP A 173 -15.72 -17.86 19.83
N GLN A 174 -15.68 -18.94 19.04
CA GLN A 174 -14.62 -19.17 18.06
C GLN A 174 -14.67 -18.12 16.93
N ILE A 175 -15.87 -17.75 16.48
CA ILE A 175 -16.08 -16.71 15.46
C ILE A 175 -15.64 -15.34 15.99
N LEU A 176 -15.97 -15.02 17.25
CA LEU A 176 -15.55 -13.78 17.90
C LEU A 176 -14.02 -13.71 18.08
N PHE A 177 -13.44 -14.70 18.75
CA PHE A 177 -12.02 -14.68 19.14
C PHE A 177 -11.05 -14.95 17.99
N SER A 178 -11.41 -15.82 17.04
CA SER A 178 -10.55 -16.18 15.90
C SER A 178 -10.91 -15.46 14.60
N GLY A 179 -12.06 -14.79 14.55
CA GLY A 179 -12.54 -14.07 13.38
C GLY A 179 -12.55 -12.55 13.59
N ILE A 180 -13.43 -12.08 14.46
CA ILE A 180 -13.75 -10.64 14.64
C ILE A 180 -12.61 -9.88 15.31
N ILE A 181 -12.06 -10.39 16.42
CA ILE A 181 -10.98 -9.70 17.14
C ILE A 181 -9.73 -9.52 16.26
N PRO A 182 -9.22 -10.54 15.55
CA PRO A 182 -8.03 -10.38 14.74
C PRO A 182 -8.22 -9.39 13.57
N VAL A 183 -9.40 -9.30 12.96
CA VAL A 183 -9.65 -8.32 11.88
C VAL A 183 -9.75 -6.89 12.42
N LEU A 184 -10.31 -6.70 13.62
CA LEU A 184 -10.33 -5.39 14.26
C LEU A 184 -8.91 -4.94 14.63
N VAL A 185 -8.11 -5.83 15.22
CA VAL A 185 -6.70 -5.55 15.51
C VAL A 185 -5.94 -5.26 14.21
N ALA A 186 -6.17 -6.03 13.15
CA ALA A 186 -5.58 -5.78 11.84
C ALA A 186 -5.97 -4.41 11.27
N SER A 187 -7.24 -3.99 11.42
CA SER A 187 -7.72 -2.68 10.99
C SER A 187 -7.06 -1.52 11.77
N VAL A 188 -6.85 -1.69 13.07
CA VAL A 188 -6.10 -0.73 13.92
C VAL A 188 -4.65 -0.63 13.45
N LEU A 189 -3.97 -1.77 13.31
CA LEU A 189 -2.59 -1.85 12.83
C LEU A 189 -2.44 -1.25 11.43
N SER A 190 -3.42 -1.46 10.53
CA SER A 190 -3.47 -0.84 9.21
C SER A 190 -3.47 0.68 9.27
N GLY A 191 -4.31 1.25 10.14
CA GLY A 191 -4.39 2.70 10.31
C GLY A 191 -3.11 3.28 10.88
N LEU A 192 -2.50 2.57 11.84
CA LEU A 192 -1.22 2.94 12.42
C LEU A 192 -0.08 2.88 11.39
N ALA A 193 0.06 1.78 10.65
CA ALA A 193 1.09 1.65 9.62
C ALA A 193 0.94 2.71 8.53
N SER A 194 -0.28 2.97 8.06
CA SER A 194 -0.55 3.94 6.99
C SER A 194 -0.22 5.37 7.43
N SER A 195 -0.55 5.73 8.68
CA SER A 195 -0.22 7.04 9.24
C SER A 195 1.27 7.21 9.56
N LEU A 196 1.95 6.15 10.02
CA LEU A 196 3.42 6.15 10.18
C LEU A 196 4.13 6.29 8.83
N CYS A 197 3.65 5.58 7.80
CA CYS A 197 4.09 5.71 6.42
C CYS A 197 3.98 7.16 5.93
N GLN A 198 2.81 7.76 6.15
CA GLN A 198 2.57 9.15 5.80
C GLN A 198 3.47 10.11 6.59
N TRP A 199 3.66 9.87 7.87
CA TRP A 199 4.54 10.67 8.73
C TRP A 199 6.01 10.57 8.30
N ALA A 200 6.52 9.38 7.97
CA ALA A 200 7.87 9.20 7.48
C ALA A 200 8.11 9.96 6.16
N SER A 201 7.18 9.86 5.22
CA SER A 201 7.26 10.59 3.95
C SER A 201 7.14 12.12 4.14
N GLN A 202 6.13 12.58 4.88
CA GLN A 202 5.79 14.01 4.95
C GLN A 202 6.61 14.79 6.00
N VAL A 203 6.92 14.19 7.15
CA VAL A 203 7.58 14.87 8.28
C VAL A 203 9.08 14.64 8.26
N LYS A 204 9.52 13.38 8.13
CA LYS A 204 10.94 13.05 8.04
C LYS A 204 11.56 13.36 6.66
N LYS A 205 10.74 13.81 5.69
CA LYS A 205 11.13 14.03 4.28
C LYS A 205 11.86 12.81 3.71
N HIS A 206 11.53 11.62 4.20
CA HIS A 206 12.11 10.39 3.70
C HIS A 206 11.69 10.23 2.24
N SER A 207 12.64 9.86 1.38
CA SER A 207 12.32 9.69 -0.04
C SER A 207 11.25 8.61 -0.18
N SER A 208 10.12 8.94 -0.80
CA SER A 208 9.03 7.99 -0.97
C SER A 208 9.43 6.79 -1.82
N TYR A 209 10.36 6.98 -2.76
CA TYR A 209 10.97 5.89 -3.52
C TYR A 209 11.78 4.94 -2.63
N LEU A 210 12.58 5.46 -1.70
CA LEU A 210 13.32 4.63 -0.74
C LEU A 210 12.38 3.85 0.16
N MET A 211 11.34 4.53 0.63
CA MET A 211 10.34 3.91 1.47
C MET A 211 9.63 2.77 0.74
N THR A 212 9.27 2.94 -0.55
CA THR A 212 8.77 1.84 -1.38
C THR A 212 9.77 0.70 -1.48
N ILE A 213 11.05 0.98 -1.73
CA ILE A 213 12.10 -0.05 -1.82
C ILE A 213 12.22 -0.83 -0.51
N GLU A 214 12.33 -0.14 0.62
CA GLU A 214 12.51 -0.76 1.94
C GLU A 214 11.30 -1.61 2.33
N MET A 215 10.08 -1.10 2.12
CA MET A 215 8.85 -1.83 2.36
C MET A 215 8.75 -3.08 1.46
N SER A 216 9.13 -2.96 0.19
CA SER A 216 9.15 -4.09 -0.75
C SER A 216 10.21 -5.13 -0.40
N ILE A 217 11.38 -4.72 0.08
CA ILE A 217 12.43 -5.65 0.55
C ILE A 217 11.95 -6.41 1.78
N VAL A 218 11.44 -5.70 2.79
CA VAL A 218 10.95 -6.35 4.02
C VAL A 218 9.74 -7.25 3.72
N GLY A 219 8.82 -6.80 2.85
CA GLY A 219 7.69 -7.60 2.38
C GLY A 219 8.14 -8.86 1.66
N SER A 220 9.11 -8.76 0.75
CA SER A 220 9.68 -9.91 0.03
C SER A 220 10.34 -10.90 0.98
N LEU A 221 11.11 -10.43 1.97
CA LEU A 221 11.73 -11.28 2.99
C LEU A 221 10.67 -12.02 3.82
N CYS A 222 9.64 -11.31 4.27
CA CYS A 222 8.53 -11.90 5.01
C CYS A 222 7.81 -12.98 4.19
N LEU A 223 7.54 -12.71 2.92
CA LEU A 223 6.91 -13.67 2.01
C LEU A 223 7.79 -14.89 1.75
N LEU A 224 9.10 -14.72 1.54
CA LEU A 224 10.02 -15.85 1.35
C LEU A 224 10.07 -16.76 2.58
N VAL A 225 10.12 -16.18 3.78
CA VAL A 225 10.09 -16.94 5.04
C VAL A 225 8.77 -17.68 5.21
N SER A 226 7.64 -17.03 4.92
CA SER A 226 6.31 -17.66 4.99
C SER A 226 6.16 -18.79 3.96
N THR A 227 6.68 -18.59 2.76
CA THR A 227 6.60 -19.53 1.64
C THR A 227 7.40 -20.79 1.89
N SER A 228 8.54 -20.69 2.57
CA SER A 228 9.41 -21.83 2.87
C SER A 228 8.71 -22.96 3.63
N LYS A 229 7.61 -22.65 4.35
CA LYS A 229 6.79 -23.62 5.10
C LYS A 229 5.36 -23.77 4.56
N SER A 230 5.01 -23.07 3.48
CA SER A 230 3.63 -23.04 2.96
C SER A 230 3.42 -23.98 1.77
N PRO A 231 2.16 -24.34 1.46
CA PRO A 231 1.82 -25.13 0.26
C PRO A 231 2.30 -24.47 -1.04
N ASP A 232 2.33 -23.13 -1.08
CA ASP A 232 2.82 -22.38 -2.24
C ASP A 232 4.32 -22.58 -2.45
N GLY A 233 5.11 -22.72 -1.39
CA GLY A 233 6.54 -23.03 -1.51
C GLY A 233 6.80 -24.45 -1.99
N GLU A 234 5.97 -25.41 -1.58
CA GLU A 234 6.05 -26.76 -2.11
C GLU A 234 5.65 -26.81 -3.59
N ALA A 235 4.64 -26.03 -3.99
CA ALA A 235 4.25 -25.87 -5.39
C ALA A 235 5.38 -25.25 -6.23
N ILE A 236 6.06 -24.21 -5.73
CA ILE A 236 7.23 -23.59 -6.39
C ILE A 236 8.37 -24.59 -6.52
N ARG A 237 8.62 -25.41 -5.49
CA ARG A 237 9.69 -26.42 -5.53
C ARG A 237 9.40 -27.57 -6.50
N LYS A 238 8.12 -27.94 -6.66
CA LYS A 238 7.69 -29.01 -7.58
C LYS A 238 7.58 -28.57 -9.04
N HIS A 239 7.02 -27.39 -9.30
CA HIS A 239 6.68 -26.94 -10.65
C HIS A 239 7.58 -25.82 -11.19
N GLY A 240 8.43 -25.24 -10.33
CA GLY A 240 9.27 -24.10 -10.64
C GLY A 240 8.60 -22.75 -10.34
N TYR A 241 9.43 -21.70 -10.21
CA TYR A 241 8.97 -20.35 -9.85
C TYR A 241 8.05 -19.72 -10.90
N PHE A 242 8.32 -19.95 -12.19
CA PHE A 242 7.57 -19.37 -13.32
C PHE A 242 6.47 -20.30 -13.85
N TYR A 243 5.96 -21.22 -13.03
CA TYR A 243 4.89 -22.11 -13.46
C TYR A 243 3.60 -21.35 -13.79
N GLY A 244 3.04 -21.60 -14.98
CA GLY A 244 1.83 -20.94 -15.47
C GLY A 244 2.01 -19.48 -15.92
N TRP A 245 3.25 -18.97 -15.95
CA TRP A 245 3.53 -17.60 -16.37
C TRP A 245 3.40 -17.44 -17.88
N THR A 246 2.78 -16.33 -18.28
CA THR A 246 2.63 -15.93 -19.68
C THR A 246 3.09 -14.48 -19.81
N LEU A 247 3.42 -14.02 -21.01
CA LEU A 247 3.83 -12.62 -21.19
C LEU A 247 2.74 -11.64 -20.71
N THR A 248 1.48 -12.07 -20.75
CA THR A 248 0.33 -11.33 -20.22
C THR A 248 0.32 -11.18 -18.70
N THR A 249 0.92 -12.11 -17.93
CA THR A 249 0.99 -11.98 -16.46
C THR A 249 1.90 -10.84 -16.02
N LEU A 250 2.78 -10.33 -16.89
CA LEU A 250 3.60 -9.16 -16.60
C LEU A 250 2.78 -7.86 -16.57
N ILE A 251 1.63 -7.80 -17.25
CA ILE A 251 0.78 -6.61 -17.28
C ILE A 251 0.28 -6.22 -15.88
N PRO A 252 -0.39 -7.11 -15.11
CA PRO A 252 -0.81 -6.79 -13.74
C PRO A 252 0.37 -6.52 -12.80
N VAL A 253 1.51 -7.17 -13.02
CA VAL A 253 2.75 -6.96 -12.24
C VAL A 253 3.28 -5.54 -12.42
N MET A 254 3.43 -5.09 -13.68
CA MET A 254 3.89 -3.74 -14.00
C MET A 254 2.88 -2.68 -13.56
N SER A 255 1.59 -2.94 -13.74
CA SER A 255 0.52 -2.07 -13.23
C SER A 255 0.60 -1.92 -11.71
N ASN A 256 0.81 -3.00 -10.96
CA ASN A 256 0.97 -2.97 -9.50
C ASN A 256 2.20 -2.14 -9.10
N ALA A 257 3.31 -2.34 -9.81
CA ALA A 257 4.55 -1.62 -9.56
C ALA A 257 4.38 -0.10 -9.74
N LEU A 258 3.75 0.32 -10.84
CA LEU A 258 3.44 1.73 -11.10
C LEU A 258 2.52 2.32 -10.03
N GLY A 259 1.54 1.55 -9.55
CA GLY A 259 0.69 2.00 -8.45
C GLY A 259 1.41 2.27 -7.16
N GLY A 260 2.32 1.37 -6.78
CA GLY A 260 3.14 1.57 -5.59
C GLY A 260 3.92 2.90 -5.64
N ILE A 261 4.46 3.24 -6.81
CA ILE A 261 5.16 4.52 -7.02
C ILE A 261 4.19 5.71 -6.97
N LEU A 262 3.02 5.60 -7.62
CA LEU A 262 2.00 6.64 -7.60
C LEU A 262 1.51 6.94 -6.17
N VAL A 263 1.31 5.91 -5.33
CA VAL A 263 0.98 6.10 -3.91
C VAL A 263 2.04 6.96 -3.23
N GLY A 264 3.32 6.60 -3.36
CA GLY A 264 4.43 7.34 -2.76
C GLY A 264 4.48 8.80 -3.24
N LEU A 265 4.25 9.04 -4.52
CA LEU A 265 4.20 10.38 -5.10
C LEU A 265 3.03 11.19 -4.54
N VAL A 266 1.81 10.66 -4.56
CA VAL A 266 0.60 11.33 -4.03
C VAL A 266 0.80 11.67 -2.55
N THR A 267 1.31 10.74 -1.75
CA THR A 267 1.57 10.97 -0.32
C THR A 267 2.56 12.12 -0.10
N SER A 268 3.61 12.19 -0.93
CA SER A 268 4.61 13.26 -0.85
C SER A 268 4.04 14.63 -1.24
N TYR A 269 3.39 14.69 -2.41
CA TYR A 269 2.90 15.93 -2.98
C TYR A 269 1.70 16.49 -2.21
N ALA A 270 0.76 15.64 -1.80
CA ALA A 270 -0.40 16.06 -1.00
C ALA A 270 0.03 16.64 0.36
N GLY A 271 1.11 16.11 0.96
CA GLY A 271 1.70 16.68 2.17
C GLY A 271 2.31 18.06 1.94
N GLY A 272 2.96 18.27 0.80
CA GLY A 272 3.51 19.58 0.41
C GLY A 272 2.44 20.64 0.20
N VAL A 273 1.33 20.30 -0.47
CA VAL A 273 0.21 21.22 -0.71
C VAL A 273 -0.41 21.69 0.62
N LYS A 274 -0.69 20.77 1.55
CA LYS A 274 -1.26 21.14 2.86
C LYS A 274 -0.36 22.06 3.66
N LYS A 275 0.96 21.84 3.62
CA LYS A 275 1.94 22.69 4.34
C LYS A 275 2.01 24.10 3.77
N ASN A 276 1.92 24.27 2.45
CA ASN A 276 1.93 25.59 1.83
C ASN A 276 0.65 26.37 2.15
N ILE A 277 -0.51 25.73 2.07
CA ILE A 277 -1.80 26.37 2.37
C ILE A 277 -1.93 26.77 3.85
N SER A 278 -1.28 26.06 4.77
CA SER A 278 -1.28 26.43 6.21
C SER A 278 -0.23 27.48 6.59
N ALA A 279 0.64 27.88 5.65
CA ALA A 279 1.69 28.87 5.86
C ALA A 279 1.37 30.24 5.25
N GLU A 280 0.37 30.33 4.38
CA GLU A 280 -0.34 31.56 3.98
C GLU A 280 -1.41 31.93 5.01
#